data_AF-A0A372G0L5-F1
#
_entry.id   AF-A0A372G0L5-F1
#
_cell.length_a   1.000
_cell.length_b   1.000
_cell.length_c   1.000
_cell.angle_alpha   90.00
_cell.angle_beta   90.00
_cell.angle_gamma   90.00
#
_symmetry.space_group_name_H-M   'P 1'
#
loop_
_entity.id
_entity.type
_entity.pdbx_description
1 polymer ?
#
loop_
_entity_poly.entity_id
_entity_poly.type
_entity_poly.pdbx_seq_one_letter_code
_entity_poly.pdbx_strand_id
1 'polypeptide(L)'
;MVLAGVDRAVFVAGPDAAPVPLRVTGLDRIATVRPLPLMHGGSAVSDSPVWHLVLSHGNLMGDLRYAAPLRVDLPAGAVHWEAEPWQLAPDDFPVDLAGIPEHDPHVSLTATLLRAGVRYVCSEGSRIRNNVGSGADYFSCVTLDADGAVAEWTYQDSGWKQVSGKWAIRGRFTGCGGYALLAPVFRRLWNGRTRVLRLADGELLTPRLPRGLTSAEILDHHLDRGWWLRLDDEVVAVPDILG
;
A
#
# COMPACT_ATOMS: atom_id res chain seq x y z
N MET A 1 5.46 -8.33 12.75
CA MET A 1 4.21 -8.25 13.54
C MET A 1 3.06 -8.69 12.66
N VAL A 2 2.15 -9.51 13.16
CA VAL A 2 0.94 -9.94 12.45
C VAL A 2 -0.26 -9.47 13.27
N LEU A 3 -1.17 -8.75 12.62
CA LEU A 3 -2.43 -8.37 13.22
C LEU A 3 -3.51 -9.31 12.67
N ALA A 4 -4.44 -9.72 13.52
CA ALA A 4 -5.53 -10.65 13.20
C ALA A 4 -6.89 -10.02 13.53
N GLY A 5 -7.15 -8.85 12.93
CA GLY A 5 -8.25 -7.95 13.27
C GLY A 5 -7.76 -6.65 13.89
N VAL A 6 -8.69 -5.73 14.17
CA VAL A 6 -8.36 -4.43 14.80
C VAL A 6 -8.19 -4.52 16.32
N ASP A 7 -8.58 -5.64 16.93
CA ASP A 7 -8.59 -5.91 18.37
C ASP A 7 -7.62 -7.05 18.78
N ARG A 8 -6.91 -7.65 17.82
CA ARG A 8 -5.99 -8.76 18.07
C ARG A 8 -4.67 -8.56 17.35
N ALA A 9 -3.59 -8.61 18.13
CA ALA A 9 -2.24 -8.39 17.66
C ALA A 9 -1.30 -9.48 18.17
N VAL A 10 -0.37 -9.90 17.31
CA VAL A 10 0.64 -10.90 17.63
C VAL A 10 1.98 -10.47 17.06
N PHE A 11 3.03 -10.60 17.85
CA PHE A 11 4.40 -10.41 17.40
C PHE A 11 5.03 -11.76 17.06
N VAL A 12 5.69 -11.83 15.91
CA VAL A 12 6.46 -12.99 15.46
C VAL A 12 7.84 -12.47 15.11
N ALA A 13 8.85 -12.91 15.86
CA ALA A 13 10.23 -12.43 15.74
C ALA A 13 10.99 -13.11 14.58
N GLY A 14 10.47 -14.21 14.05
CA GLY A 14 11.07 -15.00 12.99
C GLY A 14 10.23 -16.24 12.66
N PRO A 15 10.56 -16.99 11.60
CA PRO A 15 9.77 -18.12 11.13
C PRO A 15 9.57 -19.23 12.17
N ASP A 16 10.57 -19.45 13.02
CA ASP A 16 10.54 -20.49 14.07
C ASP A 16 10.17 -19.94 15.45
N ALA A 17 9.91 -18.63 15.57
CA ALA A 17 9.59 -18.01 16.85
C ALA A 17 8.12 -18.23 17.21
N ALA A 18 7.87 -18.63 18.46
CA ALA A 18 6.50 -18.71 18.98
C ALA A 18 5.84 -17.32 18.91
N PRO A 19 4.60 -17.23 18.40
CA PRO A 19 3.89 -15.96 18.34
C PRO A 19 3.59 -15.43 19.75
N VAL A 20 3.90 -14.16 20.00
CA VAL A 20 3.68 -13.47 21.29
C VAL A 20 2.44 -12.57 21.17
N PRO A 21 1.34 -12.84 21.88
CA PRO A 21 0.17 -11.97 21.88
C PRO A 21 0.52 -10.58 22.41
N LEU A 22 0.01 -9.54 21.74
CA LEU A 22 0.14 -8.15 22.17
C LEU A 22 -1.22 -7.63 22.65
N ARG A 23 -1.23 -6.88 23.75
CA ARG A 23 -2.43 -6.20 24.24
C ARG A 23 -2.80 -5.05 23.32
N VAL A 24 -4.02 -5.03 22.80
CA VAL A 24 -4.55 -3.94 21.96
C VAL A 24 -5.32 -2.92 22.82
N THR A 25 -5.06 -1.64 22.61
CA THR A 25 -5.73 -0.53 23.32
C THR A 25 -6.11 0.60 22.34
N GLY A 26 -6.96 1.54 22.77
CA GLY A 26 -7.41 2.65 21.92
C GLY A 26 -8.52 2.29 20.92
N LEU A 27 -9.25 1.18 21.15
CA LEU A 27 -10.29 0.71 20.23
C LEU A 27 -11.45 1.72 20.04
N ASP A 28 -11.65 2.61 21.00
CA ASP A 28 -12.58 3.75 20.90
C ASP A 28 -12.24 4.66 19.72
N ARG A 29 -10.96 4.81 19.37
CA ARG A 29 -10.51 5.61 18.21
C ARG A 29 -10.94 5.01 16.88
N ILE A 30 -10.97 3.68 16.79
CA ILE A 30 -11.36 2.95 15.58
C ILE A 30 -12.88 2.80 15.48
N ALA A 31 -13.56 2.78 16.63
CA ALA A 31 -15.02 2.66 16.70
C ALA A 31 -15.79 3.87 16.11
N THR A 32 -15.09 4.96 15.76
CA THR A 32 -15.66 6.11 15.02
C THR A 32 -16.05 5.75 13.59
N VAL A 33 -15.44 4.70 13.03
CA VAL A 33 -15.74 4.15 11.72
C VAL A 33 -16.66 2.93 11.91
N ARG A 34 -17.87 2.99 11.33
CA ARG A 34 -18.90 1.95 11.46
C ARG A 34 -19.41 1.44 10.09
N PRO A 35 -19.57 0.10 9.92
CA PRO A 35 -19.27 -0.98 10.88
C PRO A 35 -17.78 -1.05 11.23
N LEU A 36 -17.41 -1.79 12.29
CA LEU A 36 -15.99 -1.86 12.70
C LEU A 36 -15.16 -2.34 11.49
N PRO A 37 -14.13 -1.59 11.07
CA PRO A 37 -13.42 -1.92 9.86
C PRO A 37 -12.51 -3.14 10.08
N LEU A 38 -12.23 -3.84 8.98
CA LEU A 38 -11.24 -4.90 8.88
C LEU A 38 -9.91 -4.30 8.44
N MET A 39 -8.83 -5.02 8.70
CA MET A 39 -7.57 -4.66 8.07
C MET A 39 -7.60 -5.04 6.61
N HIS A 40 -7.22 -4.10 5.78
CA HIS A 40 -7.00 -4.35 4.37
C HIS A 40 -5.63 -5.01 4.21
N GLY A 41 -5.50 -5.97 3.28
CA GLY A 41 -4.22 -6.61 2.93
C GLY A 41 -3.22 -5.68 2.23
N GLY A 42 -3.38 -4.36 2.37
CA GLY A 42 -2.43 -3.36 1.92
C GLY A 42 -1.16 -3.38 2.75
N SER A 43 -0.03 -2.99 2.15
CA SER A 43 1.24 -2.87 2.86
C SER A 43 1.24 -1.58 3.68
N ALA A 44 1.54 -1.68 4.97
CA ALA A 44 1.94 -0.56 5.80
C ALA A 44 3.41 -0.80 6.19
N VAL A 45 4.26 0.21 5.99
CA VAL A 45 5.67 0.15 6.34
C VAL A 45 6.00 1.36 7.21
N SER A 46 6.83 1.20 8.24
CA SER A 46 7.37 2.35 8.96
C SER A 46 8.78 2.10 9.47
N ASP A 47 9.58 3.16 9.50
CA ASP A 47 10.84 3.24 10.24
C ASP A 47 10.66 3.78 11.68
N SER A 48 9.41 3.97 12.10
CA SER A 48 9.02 4.44 13.42
C SER A 48 8.18 3.40 14.17
N PRO A 49 7.96 3.57 15.48
CA PRO A 49 7.00 2.75 16.23
C PRO A 49 5.54 2.91 15.77
N VAL A 50 5.22 3.89 14.93
CA VAL A 50 3.84 4.18 14.47
C VAL A 50 3.64 3.69 13.04
N TRP A 51 2.61 2.88 12.85
CA TRP A 51 2.26 2.28 11.57
C TRP A 51 0.90 2.79 11.13
N HIS A 52 0.79 3.30 9.91
CA HIS A 52 -0.48 3.80 9.37
C HIS A 52 -1.21 2.66 8.67
N LEU A 53 -1.94 1.84 9.41
CA LEU A 53 -2.56 0.63 8.87
C LEU A 53 -3.75 0.95 7.98
N VAL A 54 -3.85 0.26 6.85
CA VAL A 54 -4.96 0.40 5.92
C VAL A 54 -6.16 -0.42 6.39
N LEU A 55 -7.30 0.22 6.53
CA LEU A 55 -8.55 -0.36 7.02
C LEU A 55 -9.65 -0.27 5.95
N SER A 56 -10.55 -1.26 5.90
CA SER A 56 -11.69 -1.31 4.98
C SER A 56 -12.92 -1.95 5.63
N HIS A 57 -14.12 -1.62 5.17
CA HIS A 57 -15.38 -2.20 5.67
C HIS A 57 -15.72 -3.58 5.08
N GLY A 58 -14.81 -4.16 4.31
CA GLY A 58 -15.02 -5.43 3.61
C GLY A 58 -13.93 -5.72 2.58
N ASN A 59 -14.09 -6.85 1.88
CA ASN A 59 -13.17 -7.35 0.85
C ASN A 59 -13.49 -6.83 -0.57
N LEU A 60 -14.48 -5.96 -0.72
CA LEU A 60 -14.89 -5.45 -2.03
C LEU A 60 -13.97 -4.29 -2.43
N MET A 61 -13.32 -4.41 -3.59
CA MET A 61 -12.57 -3.30 -4.21
C MET A 61 -13.54 -2.19 -4.62
N GLY A 62 -13.66 -1.15 -3.80
CA GLY A 62 -14.62 -0.05 -3.99
C GLY A 62 -15.03 0.60 -2.67
N ASP A 63 -14.89 -0.11 -1.55
CA ASP A 63 -15.06 0.51 -0.24
C ASP A 63 -13.97 1.54 0.00
N LEU A 64 -14.37 2.72 0.50
CA LEU A 64 -13.43 3.73 0.98
C LEU A 64 -12.50 3.07 2.00
N ARG A 65 -11.20 3.26 1.79
CA ARG A 65 -10.16 2.76 2.67
C ARG A 65 -9.62 3.90 3.49
N TYR A 66 -9.33 3.59 4.73
CA TYR A 66 -8.87 4.52 5.74
C TYR A 66 -7.47 4.12 6.13
N ALA A 67 -6.70 5.07 6.65
CA ALA A 67 -5.48 4.77 7.37
C ALA A 67 -5.66 5.14 8.83
N ALA A 68 -5.20 4.28 9.74
CA ALA A 68 -5.25 4.51 11.17
C ALA A 68 -3.87 4.32 11.80
N PRO A 69 -3.36 5.29 12.59
CA PRO A 69 -2.06 5.16 13.23
C PRO A 69 -2.13 4.18 14.41
N LEU A 70 -1.33 3.12 14.34
CA LEU A 70 -1.11 2.14 15.38
C LEU A 70 0.33 2.26 15.89
N ARG A 71 0.50 2.64 17.16
CA ARG A 71 1.80 2.53 17.84
C ARG A 71 2.04 1.10 18.29
N VAL A 72 3.24 0.61 18.04
CA VAL A 72 3.74 -0.69 18.49
C VAL A 72 4.75 -0.46 19.61
N ASP A 73 4.46 -1.00 20.79
CA ASP A 73 5.34 -0.99 21.96
C ASP A 73 5.66 -2.43 22.35
N LEU A 74 6.71 -2.98 21.73
CA LEU A 74 7.15 -4.36 21.98
C LEU A 74 7.64 -4.56 23.42
N PRO A 75 8.43 -3.66 24.04
CA PRO A 75 8.79 -3.76 25.45
C PRO A 75 7.59 -3.85 26.40
N ALA A 76 6.52 -3.09 26.14
CA ALA A 76 5.29 -3.16 26.93
C ALA A 76 4.36 -4.31 26.53
N GLY A 77 4.70 -5.08 25.48
CA GLY A 77 3.85 -6.15 24.95
C GLY A 77 2.50 -5.64 24.45
N ALA A 78 2.44 -4.44 23.88
CA ALA A 78 1.20 -3.75 23.57
C ALA A 78 1.22 -3.02 22.22
N VAL A 79 0.03 -2.80 21.68
CA VAL A 79 -0.22 -1.87 20.58
C VAL A 79 -1.35 -0.91 20.95
N HIS A 80 -1.29 0.30 20.41
CA HIS A 80 -2.22 1.37 20.75
C HIS A 80 -2.65 2.14 19.51
N TRP A 81 -3.95 2.25 19.27
CA TRP A 81 -4.49 3.13 18.23
C TRP A 81 -4.40 4.58 18.70
N GLU A 82 -3.57 5.39 18.04
CA GLU A 82 -3.22 6.74 18.53
C GLU A 82 -4.26 7.81 18.18
N ALA A 83 -4.94 7.64 17.04
CA ALA A 83 -5.87 8.63 16.51
C ALA A 83 -6.97 7.97 15.69
N GLU A 84 -7.97 8.78 15.35
CA GLU A 84 -9.07 8.36 14.49
C GLU A 84 -8.57 8.04 13.07
N PRO A 85 -9.23 7.09 12.37
CA PRO A 85 -8.91 6.80 10.98
C PRO A 85 -9.10 8.04 10.09
N TRP A 86 -8.18 8.25 9.17
CA TRP A 86 -8.23 9.33 8.18
C TRP A 86 -8.33 8.77 6.76
N GLN A 87 -8.77 9.61 5.82
CA GLN A 87 -8.89 9.29 4.40
C GLN A 87 -8.18 10.33 3.56
N LEU A 88 -7.98 10.02 2.29
CA LEU A 88 -7.50 10.98 1.30
C LEU A 88 -8.60 11.97 0.93
N ALA A 89 -8.25 13.25 0.83
CA ALA A 89 -9.13 14.26 0.28
C ALA A 89 -9.25 14.02 -1.24
N PRO A 90 -10.47 13.79 -1.78
CA PRO A 90 -10.63 13.50 -3.20
C PRO A 90 -10.18 14.64 -4.13
N ASP A 91 -10.28 15.88 -3.66
CA ASP A 91 -9.99 17.10 -4.41
C ASP A 91 -8.52 17.22 -4.85
N ASP A 92 -7.61 16.52 -4.17
CA ASP A 92 -6.19 16.52 -4.52
C ASP A 92 -5.89 15.61 -5.73
N PHE A 93 -6.77 14.67 -6.09
CA PHE A 93 -6.47 13.63 -7.07
C PHE A 93 -7.08 13.90 -8.45
N PRO A 94 -6.50 13.31 -9.52
CA PRO A 94 -7.00 13.53 -10.87
C PRO A 94 -8.50 13.23 -11.01
N VAL A 95 -9.23 14.26 -11.43
CA VAL A 95 -10.57 14.15 -12.01
C VAL A 95 -10.40 13.82 -13.50
N ASP A 96 -11.23 12.95 -14.06
CA ASP A 96 -11.13 12.59 -15.49
C ASP A 96 -11.13 13.84 -16.40
N LEU A 97 -10.30 13.76 -17.44
CA LEU A 97 -9.82 14.81 -18.36
C LEU A 97 -10.88 15.40 -19.31
N ALA A 98 -12.17 15.25 -19.00
CA ALA A 98 -13.22 15.98 -19.70
C ALA A 98 -13.51 17.36 -19.05
N GLY A 99 -12.89 17.67 -17.90
CA GLY A 99 -13.22 18.88 -17.13
C GLY A 99 -14.67 18.93 -16.68
N ILE A 100 -15.37 17.79 -16.78
CA ILE A 100 -16.73 17.63 -16.27
C ILE A 100 -16.54 17.44 -14.77
N PRO A 101 -17.07 18.34 -13.92
CA PRO A 101 -17.08 18.14 -12.49
C PRO A 101 -17.87 16.88 -12.22
N GLU A 102 -17.16 15.80 -11.90
CA GLU A 102 -17.81 14.61 -11.40
C GLU A 102 -18.21 14.89 -9.95
N HIS A 103 -19.44 14.57 -9.60
CA HIS A 103 -19.81 14.57 -8.19
C HIS A 103 -19.06 13.40 -7.54
N ASP A 104 -18.05 13.72 -6.72
CA ASP A 104 -17.38 12.81 -5.76
C ASP A 104 -16.38 11.80 -6.38
N PRO A 105 -15.14 12.21 -6.73
CA PRO A 105 -14.11 11.26 -7.18
C PRO A 105 -13.79 10.22 -6.10
N HIS A 106 -13.83 8.93 -6.45
CA HIS A 106 -13.51 7.88 -5.48
C HIS A 106 -12.00 7.63 -5.45
N VAL A 107 -11.37 8.08 -4.38
CA VAL A 107 -9.96 7.82 -4.08
C VAL A 107 -9.88 6.78 -2.97
N SER A 108 -9.14 5.69 -3.21
CA SER A 108 -8.95 4.62 -2.24
C SER A 108 -7.46 4.45 -1.94
N LEU A 109 -7.11 4.59 -0.67
CA LEU A 109 -5.76 4.35 -0.18
C LEU A 109 -5.46 2.84 -0.14
N THR A 110 -4.36 2.41 -0.76
CA THR A 110 -4.01 0.99 -0.95
C THR A 110 -2.80 0.55 -0.13
N ALA A 111 -1.88 1.46 0.18
CA ALA A 111 -0.68 1.20 0.97
C ALA A 111 -0.18 2.50 1.62
N THR A 112 0.56 2.37 2.72
CA THR A 112 1.20 3.50 3.42
C THR A 112 2.67 3.20 3.72
N LEU A 113 3.46 4.26 3.76
CA LEU A 113 4.81 4.25 4.31
C LEU A 113 5.01 5.51 5.16
N LEU A 114 5.44 5.35 6.40
CA LEU A 114 5.93 6.45 7.22
C LEU A 114 7.45 6.33 7.34
N ARG A 115 8.19 7.26 6.73
CA ARG A 115 9.65 7.24 6.70
C ARG A 115 10.21 8.61 6.98
N ALA A 116 11.10 8.72 7.97
CA ALA A 116 11.73 9.98 8.36
C ALA A 116 10.70 11.13 8.58
N GLY A 117 9.52 10.79 9.11
CA GLY A 117 8.41 11.74 9.33
C GLY A 117 7.56 12.07 8.10
N VAL A 118 7.93 11.58 6.91
CA VAL A 118 7.18 11.77 5.66
C VAL A 118 6.17 10.63 5.48
N ARG A 119 4.93 10.97 5.17
CA ARG A 119 3.87 10.01 4.84
C ARG A 119 3.79 9.82 3.34
N TYR A 120 4.09 8.61 2.87
CA TYR A 120 3.83 8.17 1.51
C TYR A 120 2.57 7.32 1.47
N VAL A 121 1.81 7.44 0.38
CA VAL A 121 0.62 6.64 0.15
C VAL A 121 0.56 6.19 -1.30
N CYS A 122 0.10 4.96 -1.51
CA CYS A 122 -0.36 4.52 -2.83
C CYS A 122 -1.87 4.62 -2.87
N SER A 123 -2.43 5.12 -3.95
CA SER A 123 -3.87 5.23 -4.15
C SER A 123 -4.28 4.75 -5.53
N GLU A 124 -5.49 4.21 -5.58
CA GLU A 124 -6.22 3.92 -6.80
C GLU A 124 -7.53 4.70 -6.78
N GLY A 125 -7.99 5.14 -7.94
CA GLY A 125 -9.28 5.82 -8.01
C GLY A 125 -10.02 5.56 -9.29
N SER A 126 -11.32 5.84 -9.23
CA SER A 126 -12.26 5.59 -10.32
C SER A 126 -13.48 6.47 -10.18
N ARG A 127 -14.12 6.71 -11.30
CA ARG A 127 -15.42 7.37 -11.42
C ARG A 127 -16.60 6.54 -10.91
N ILE A 128 -16.49 5.20 -10.85
CA ILE A 128 -17.57 4.35 -10.34
C ILE A 128 -17.16 3.81 -8.98
N ARG A 129 -18.02 3.95 -7.95
CA ARG A 129 -17.83 3.44 -6.57
C ARG A 129 -17.37 1.98 -6.49
N ASN A 130 -17.64 1.19 -7.53
CA ASN A 130 -17.29 -0.22 -7.60
C ASN A 130 -16.20 -0.46 -8.65
N ASN A 131 -14.97 -0.63 -8.19
CA ASN A 131 -13.81 -1.04 -9.00
C ASN A 131 -13.69 -2.56 -9.15
N VAL A 132 -14.59 -3.32 -8.50
CA VAL A 132 -14.60 -4.79 -8.55
C VAL A 132 -14.80 -5.25 -10.00
N GLY A 133 -13.70 -5.67 -10.62
CA GLY A 133 -13.70 -6.27 -11.94
C GLY A 133 -13.85 -5.29 -13.11
N SER A 134 -14.09 -3.99 -12.89
CA SER A 134 -14.19 -2.95 -13.93
C SER A 134 -12.84 -2.27 -14.22
N GLY A 135 -11.91 -2.26 -13.25
CA GLY A 135 -10.64 -1.54 -13.31
C GLY A 135 -10.68 -0.24 -12.50
N ALA A 136 -9.57 0.48 -12.52
CA ALA A 136 -9.39 1.82 -12.00
C ALA A 136 -9.19 2.80 -13.16
N ASP A 137 -9.29 4.09 -12.88
CA ASP A 137 -9.10 5.18 -13.86
C ASP A 137 -7.71 5.80 -13.75
N TYR A 138 -7.12 5.71 -12.56
CA TYR A 138 -5.74 6.10 -12.30
C TYR A 138 -5.13 5.30 -11.13
N PHE A 139 -3.81 5.40 -11.03
CA PHE A 139 -3.02 5.02 -9.87
C PHE A 139 -2.03 6.15 -9.54
N SER A 140 -1.75 6.33 -8.25
CA SER A 140 -0.74 7.28 -7.81
C SER A 140 0.05 6.82 -6.59
N CYS A 141 1.25 7.37 -6.46
CA CYS A 141 2.06 7.34 -5.25
C CYS A 141 2.45 8.78 -4.92
N VAL A 142 2.08 9.25 -3.73
CA VAL A 142 2.23 10.65 -3.32
C VAL A 142 2.77 10.75 -1.90
N THR A 143 3.37 11.88 -1.56
CA THR A 143 3.61 12.27 -0.17
C THR A 143 2.49 13.16 0.33
N LEU A 144 2.22 13.10 1.63
CA LEU A 144 1.25 13.95 2.31
C LEU A 144 1.96 14.94 3.23
N ASP A 145 1.42 16.16 3.33
CA ASP A 145 1.83 17.14 4.33
C ASP A 145 1.30 16.80 5.74
N ALA A 146 1.40 17.71 6.70
CA ALA A 146 0.90 17.49 8.06
C ALA A 146 -0.63 17.44 8.13
N ASP A 147 -1.33 18.19 7.28
CA ASP A 147 -2.78 18.27 7.24
C ASP A 147 -3.41 17.11 6.46
N GLY A 148 -2.59 16.33 5.75
CA GLY A 148 -3.00 15.16 4.99
C GLY A 148 -3.32 15.46 3.53
N ALA A 149 -3.01 16.67 3.05
CA ALA A 149 -3.10 17.05 1.66
C ALA A 149 -1.89 16.53 0.87
N VAL A 150 -2.04 16.38 -0.45
CA VAL A 150 -0.95 15.96 -1.32
C VAL A 150 0.13 17.03 -1.38
N ALA A 151 1.34 16.67 -0.91
CA ALA A 151 2.51 17.55 -0.95
C ALA A 151 3.33 17.35 -2.23
N GLU A 152 3.56 16.11 -2.65
CA GLU A 152 4.36 15.79 -3.83
C GLU A 152 3.84 14.53 -4.55
N TRP A 153 3.92 14.55 -5.87
CA TRP A 153 3.60 13.42 -6.74
C TRP A 153 4.86 12.61 -7.06
N THR A 154 5.11 11.53 -6.33
CA THR A 154 6.21 10.61 -6.64
C THR A 154 5.95 9.84 -7.93
N TYR A 155 4.69 9.44 -8.18
CA TYR A 155 4.28 8.78 -9.41
C TYR A 155 2.79 8.94 -9.68
N GLN A 156 2.42 9.06 -10.95
CA GLN A 156 1.04 9.01 -11.41
C GLN A 156 0.94 8.29 -12.75
N ASP A 157 -0.09 7.45 -12.89
CA ASP A 157 -0.53 6.90 -14.16
C ASP A 157 -2.06 7.07 -14.24
N SER A 158 -2.55 7.73 -15.29
CA SER A 158 -3.94 8.20 -15.39
C SER A 158 -4.42 8.24 -16.84
N GLY A 159 -5.72 8.46 -17.05
CA GLY A 159 -6.31 8.55 -18.39
C GLY A 159 -6.68 7.19 -18.99
N TRP A 160 -6.71 6.14 -18.16
CA TRP A 160 -6.97 4.77 -18.57
C TRP A 160 -8.35 4.56 -19.20
N LYS A 161 -9.32 5.44 -18.95
CA LYS A 161 -10.64 5.43 -19.60
C LYS A 161 -10.65 5.81 -21.07
N GLN A 162 -9.70 6.63 -21.50
CA GLN A 162 -9.59 7.04 -22.90
C GLN A 162 -9.08 5.89 -23.77
N VAL A 163 -8.57 4.83 -23.14
CA VAL A 163 -8.08 3.64 -23.80
C VAL A 163 -9.03 2.50 -23.48
N SER A 164 -9.44 1.75 -24.50
CA SER A 164 -10.28 0.57 -24.31
C SER A 164 -9.68 -0.39 -23.26
N GLY A 165 -10.48 -1.25 -22.63
CA GLY A 165 -9.99 -2.29 -21.72
C GLY A 165 -9.97 -1.89 -20.25
N LYS A 166 -9.46 -2.82 -19.41
CA LYS A 166 -9.42 -2.68 -17.96
C LYS A 166 -7.97 -2.46 -17.52
N TRP A 167 -7.80 -1.51 -16.61
CA TRP A 167 -6.51 -1.06 -16.10
C TRP A 167 -6.57 -0.99 -14.59
N ALA A 168 -5.48 -1.34 -13.92
CA ALA A 168 -5.31 -1.16 -12.49
C ALA A 168 -3.88 -1.54 -12.12
N ILE A 169 -3.30 -0.79 -11.18
CA ILE A 169 -2.02 -1.08 -10.55
C ILE A 169 -2.29 -1.28 -9.07
N ARG A 170 -1.70 -2.33 -8.50
CA ARG A 170 -1.60 -2.50 -7.05
C ARG A 170 -0.20 -2.05 -6.61
N GLY A 171 -0.16 -1.02 -5.78
CA GLY A 171 1.07 -0.52 -5.17
C GLY A 171 1.29 -1.12 -3.78
N ARG A 172 2.53 -1.40 -3.44
CA ARG A 172 2.96 -1.67 -2.05
C ARG A 172 4.38 -1.19 -1.81
N PHE A 173 4.65 -0.66 -0.63
CA PHE A 173 5.99 -0.26 -0.25
C PHE A 173 6.84 -1.47 0.17
N THR A 174 8.14 -1.42 -0.13
CA THR A 174 9.12 -2.40 0.34
C THR A 174 9.47 -2.16 1.80
N GLY A 175 9.86 -3.22 2.53
CA GLY A 175 10.21 -3.15 3.94
C GLY A 175 11.38 -2.20 4.23
N CYS A 176 12.29 -1.98 3.27
CA CYS A 176 13.36 -0.99 3.41
C CYS A 176 12.91 0.48 3.27
N GLY A 177 11.67 0.75 2.83
CA GLY A 177 11.14 2.11 2.63
C GLY A 177 11.81 2.90 1.49
N GLY A 178 12.61 2.27 0.64
CA GLY A 178 13.27 2.91 -0.51
C GLY A 178 12.50 2.79 -1.83
N TYR A 179 11.56 1.85 -1.92
CA TYR A 179 10.89 1.49 -3.16
C TYR A 179 9.39 1.21 -2.94
N ALA A 180 8.62 1.31 -4.02
CA ALA A 180 7.31 0.70 -4.13
C ALA A 180 7.28 -0.32 -5.29
N LEU A 181 6.66 -1.46 -5.04
CA LEU A 181 6.38 -2.48 -6.05
C LEU A 181 5.02 -2.18 -6.68
N LEU A 182 5.01 -1.94 -7.98
CA LEU A 182 3.81 -1.65 -8.76
C LEU A 182 3.46 -2.88 -9.60
N ALA A 183 2.44 -3.63 -9.16
CA ALA A 183 1.99 -4.84 -9.83
C ALA A 183 0.73 -4.55 -10.67
N PRO A 184 0.74 -4.82 -11.99
CA PRO A 184 -0.44 -4.66 -12.80
C PRO A 184 -1.49 -5.71 -12.42
N VAL A 185 -2.74 -5.29 -12.20
CA VAL A 185 -3.85 -6.22 -11.93
C VAL A 185 -4.26 -6.96 -13.21
N PHE A 186 -4.17 -6.30 -14.37
CA PHE A 186 -4.47 -6.88 -15.67
C PHE A 186 -3.20 -7.00 -16.52
N ARG A 187 -3.02 -8.15 -17.18
CA ARG A 187 -1.81 -8.48 -17.98
C ARG A 187 -1.48 -7.49 -19.09
N ARG A 188 -2.43 -6.65 -19.51
CA ARG A 188 -2.19 -5.67 -20.58
C ARG A 188 -1.13 -4.64 -20.18
N LEU A 189 -1.11 -4.24 -18.92
CA LEU A 189 -0.10 -3.32 -18.43
C LEU A 189 1.20 -4.08 -18.16
N TRP A 190 2.30 -3.61 -18.76
CA TRP A 190 3.65 -4.17 -18.64
C TRP A 190 3.75 -5.69 -18.86
N ASN A 191 2.87 -6.27 -19.68
CA ASN A 191 2.77 -7.71 -19.89
C ASN A 191 2.59 -8.51 -18.59
N GLY A 192 1.91 -7.92 -17.60
CA GLY A 192 1.69 -8.52 -16.29
C GLY A 192 2.89 -8.47 -15.35
N ARG A 193 3.99 -7.79 -15.71
CA ARG A 193 5.21 -7.74 -14.90
C ARG A 193 5.20 -6.57 -13.93
N THR A 194 5.66 -6.82 -12.71
CA THR A 194 5.88 -5.80 -11.69
C THR A 194 6.96 -4.80 -12.13
N ARG A 195 6.71 -3.52 -11.83
CA ARG A 195 7.70 -2.44 -11.91
C ARG A 195 8.14 -2.02 -10.51
N VAL A 196 9.31 -1.41 -10.42
CA VAL A 196 9.86 -0.88 -9.17
C VAL A 196 9.89 0.62 -9.27
N LEU A 197 9.10 1.31 -8.44
CA LEU A 197 9.19 2.75 -8.28
C LEU A 197 10.24 3.07 -7.22
N ARG A 198 11.26 3.85 -7.57
CA ARG A 198 12.24 4.37 -6.61
C ARG A 198 11.68 5.64 -5.97
N LEU A 199 11.58 5.66 -4.64
CA LEU A 199 10.91 6.76 -3.94
C LEU A 199 11.75 8.04 -3.85
N ALA A 200 13.06 7.94 -4.05
CA ALA A 200 13.98 9.07 -3.94
C ALA A 200 13.83 10.08 -5.08
N ASP A 201 13.43 9.62 -6.27
CA ASP A 201 13.39 10.41 -7.50
C ASP A 201 12.15 10.14 -8.37
N GLY A 202 11.26 9.23 -7.94
CA GLY A 202 10.07 8.86 -8.69
C GLY A 202 10.35 8.00 -9.93
N GLU A 203 11.56 7.47 -10.09
CA GLU A 203 11.89 6.71 -11.29
C GLU A 203 11.18 5.35 -11.31
N LEU A 204 10.44 5.07 -12.39
CA LEU A 204 9.79 3.78 -12.62
C LEU A 204 10.72 2.83 -13.39
N LEU A 205 11.28 1.86 -12.68
CA LEU A 205 12.30 0.95 -13.17
C LEU A 205 11.69 -0.37 -13.68
N THR A 206 12.34 -0.93 -14.71
CA THR A 206 12.06 -2.28 -15.21
C THR A 206 13.06 -3.27 -14.61
N PRO A 207 12.61 -4.19 -13.73
CA PRO A 207 13.48 -5.17 -13.14
C PRO A 207 14.12 -6.12 -14.18
N ARG A 208 15.39 -6.44 -13.97
CA ARG A 208 16.21 -7.39 -14.70
C ARG A 208 16.50 -8.58 -13.80
N LEU A 209 15.58 -9.55 -13.79
CA LEU A 209 15.72 -10.75 -12.97
C LEU A 209 16.87 -11.63 -13.48
N PRO A 210 17.65 -12.27 -12.59
CA PRO A 210 18.71 -13.20 -12.97
C PRO A 210 18.21 -14.35 -13.85
N ARG A 211 19.12 -14.94 -14.63
CA ARG A 211 18.81 -16.11 -15.46
C ARG A 211 18.29 -17.25 -14.56
N GLY A 212 17.20 -17.88 -14.98
CA GLY A 212 16.51 -18.91 -14.20
C GLY A 212 15.43 -18.37 -13.26
N LEU A 213 15.38 -17.05 -13.01
CA LEU A 213 14.40 -16.41 -12.14
C LEU A 213 13.44 -15.48 -12.91
N THR A 214 13.34 -15.61 -14.23
CA THR A 214 12.57 -14.67 -15.07
C THR A 214 11.06 -14.72 -14.86
N SER A 215 10.54 -15.80 -14.27
CA SER A 215 9.15 -15.97 -13.83
C SER A 215 8.94 -15.69 -12.34
N ALA A 216 10.01 -15.37 -11.59
CA ALA A 216 9.91 -15.16 -10.16
C ALA A 216 9.11 -13.88 -9.84
N GLU A 217 8.33 -13.94 -8.77
CA GLU A 217 7.64 -12.79 -8.21
C GLU A 217 8.59 -11.98 -7.33
N ILE A 218 8.56 -10.65 -7.45
CA ILE A 218 9.32 -9.75 -6.57
C ILE A 218 8.54 -9.58 -5.27
N LEU A 219 9.10 -10.08 -4.16
CA LEU A 219 8.48 -10.07 -2.84
C LEU A 219 8.84 -8.85 -2.02
N ASP A 220 10.11 -8.45 -1.95
CA ASP A 220 10.50 -7.29 -1.15
C ASP A 220 11.92 -6.86 -1.49
N HIS A 221 12.34 -5.73 -0.92
CA HIS A 221 13.73 -5.35 -0.80
C HIS A 221 14.08 -5.14 0.67
N HIS A 222 15.06 -5.92 1.15
CA HIS A 222 15.53 -5.84 2.52
C HIS A 222 16.93 -5.22 2.52
N LEU A 223 17.09 -4.09 3.24
CA LEU A 223 18.28 -3.23 3.30
C LEU A 223 19.60 -3.95 2.92
N ASP A 224 20.07 -4.86 3.78
CA ASP A 224 21.38 -5.51 3.63
C ASP A 224 21.35 -6.85 2.87
N ARG A 225 20.18 -7.33 2.46
CA ARG A 225 19.99 -8.67 1.86
C ARG A 225 19.54 -8.62 0.40
N GLY A 226 19.35 -7.42 -0.16
CA GLY A 226 18.92 -7.22 -1.53
C GLY A 226 17.44 -7.55 -1.75
N TRP A 227 17.13 -8.02 -2.94
CA TRP A 227 15.78 -8.33 -3.40
C TRP A 227 15.38 -9.75 -3.06
N TRP A 228 14.21 -9.89 -2.46
CA TRP A 228 13.61 -11.20 -2.20
C TRP A 228 12.64 -11.53 -3.32
N LEU A 229 12.81 -12.72 -3.88
CA LEU A 229 12.03 -13.24 -4.99
C LEU A 229 11.36 -14.54 -4.55
N ARG A 230 10.18 -14.82 -5.09
CA ARG A 230 9.52 -16.12 -4.98
C ARG A 230 9.51 -16.82 -6.32
N LEU A 231 10.04 -18.03 -6.36
CA LEU A 231 9.92 -18.94 -7.50
C LEU A 231 9.32 -20.23 -6.97
N ASP A 232 8.12 -20.58 -7.45
CA ASP A 232 7.33 -21.68 -6.92
C ASP A 232 7.14 -21.55 -5.40
N ASP A 233 7.61 -22.53 -4.62
CA ASP A 233 7.54 -22.53 -3.15
C ASP A 233 8.83 -22.03 -2.49
N GLU A 234 9.83 -21.59 -3.27
CA GLU A 234 11.11 -21.12 -2.77
C GLU A 234 11.19 -19.60 -2.71
N VAL A 235 11.77 -19.09 -1.62
CA VAL A 235 12.14 -17.68 -1.47
C VAL A 235 13.65 -17.55 -1.62
N VAL A 236 14.08 -16.76 -2.59
CA VAL A 236 15.49 -16.55 -2.93
C VAL A 236 15.84 -15.08 -2.74
N ALA A 237 16.97 -14.80 -2.09
CA ALA A 237 17.54 -13.46 -2.03
C ALA A 237 18.55 -13.26 -3.16
N VAL A 238 18.44 -12.15 -3.89
CA VAL A 238 19.39 -11.75 -4.93
C VAL A 238 19.89 -10.33 -4.65
N PRO A 239 21.17 -10.03 -4.92
CA PRO A 239 21.77 -8.76 -4.51
C PRO A 239 21.14 -7.57 -5.25
N ASP A 240 20.82 -7.74 -6.53
CA ASP A 240 20.25 -6.67 -7.35
C ASP A 240 19.36 -7.21 -8.48
N ILE A 241 18.35 -6.43 -8.83
CA ILE A 241 17.48 -6.64 -10.00
C ILE A 241 17.28 -5.34 -10.81
N LEU A 242 17.94 -4.24 -10.46
CA LEU A 242 17.72 -2.94 -11.10
C LEU A 242 18.82 -2.60 -12.13
N GLY A 243 19.99 -3.22 -12.03
CA GLY A 243 21.06 -3.14 -13.04
C GLY A 243 22.05 -2.01 -12.79
#